data_AF-A0AAE9WEP2-F1
#
_entry.id   AF-A0AAE9WEP2-F1
#
_cell.length_a   1.000
_cell.length_b   1.000
_cell.length_c   1.000
_cell.angle_alpha   90.00
_cell.angle_beta   90.00
_cell.angle_gamma   90.00
#
_symmetry.space_group_name_H-M   'P 1'
#
loop_
_entity.id
_entity.type
_entity.pdbx_description
1 polymer ?
#
loop_
_entity_poly.entity_id
_entity_poly.type
_entity_poly.pdbx_seq_one_letter_code
_entity_poly.pdbx_strand_id
1 'polypeptide(L)'
;MGRLLLNLEPVPWGKSDLNDNERILSFLDFIRPKHEELEYRKQIVQKLQDHLQRVLSNPELQEYGSLYTGLSLNISDIDLSLKSPAVSEMDKRRVTMFLRTYMDPNTEFHFGARVPRVYFHDVSGTAIDLTFANEKACLSAELQSAYYEKNPVYGTLLMLLKHWVYERDLDRVHHGGISSCALSYMLIGWLEMRYHKKGVSSKEQPLRSLLQSFFQFWSVEWSYELFVLRPLTGQIVPKLQKGWSNEAKPNLLSIEDPLEKNNDIGKQSFQIAMIQAAFLASYNELLSDKEWLNTFAITEAELKLCEKRNRAMHPPSLVSQYDDDDEEL
;
A
#
# COMPACT_ATOMS: atom_id res chain seq x y z
N MET A 1 31.52 -10.21 10.20
CA MET A 1 31.56 -11.52 10.91
C MET A 1 30.25 -11.65 11.65
N GLY A 2 29.40 -12.66 11.51
CA GLY A 2 29.30 -13.79 10.60
C GLY A 2 27.80 -14.15 10.59
N ARG A 3 27.30 -14.58 9.44
CA ARG A 3 25.94 -15.08 9.29
C ARG A 3 25.74 -16.31 10.18
N LEU A 4 24.71 -16.30 11.02
CA LEU A 4 24.02 -17.53 11.39
C LEU A 4 22.89 -17.72 10.37
N LEU A 5 23.28 -18.32 9.24
CA LEU A 5 22.39 -18.95 8.28
C LEU A 5 21.87 -20.24 8.95
N LEU A 6 20.63 -20.22 9.41
CA LEU A 6 19.85 -21.44 9.59
C LEU A 6 18.55 -21.25 8.81
N ASN A 7 18.59 -21.79 7.59
CA ASN A 7 17.46 -22.10 6.70
C ASN A 7 16.73 -20.92 6.04
N LEU A 8 17.44 -20.15 5.20
CA LEU A 8 16.78 -19.56 4.03
C LEU A 8 16.50 -20.71 3.06
N GLU A 9 15.23 -21.10 2.91
CA GLU A 9 14.83 -21.96 1.80
C GLU A 9 15.29 -21.33 0.47
N PRO A 10 15.62 -22.14 -0.54
CA PRO A 10 15.92 -21.62 -1.88
C PRO A 10 14.74 -20.78 -2.36
N VAL A 11 15.03 -19.60 -2.91
CA VAL A 11 14.01 -18.66 -3.40
C VAL A 11 12.98 -19.39 -4.28
N PRO A 12 11.68 -19.41 -3.91
CA PRO A 12 10.68 -20.26 -4.57
C PRO A 12 10.58 -20.09 -6.08
N TRP A 13 10.82 -18.87 -6.59
CA TRP A 13 10.78 -18.49 -8.00
C TRP A 13 12.08 -18.80 -8.77
N GLY A 14 13.14 -19.24 -8.10
CA GLY A 14 14.42 -19.59 -8.73
C GLY A 14 14.45 -21.01 -9.32
N LYS A 15 13.35 -21.75 -9.23
CA LYS A 15 13.24 -23.11 -9.77
C LYS A 15 13.18 -23.06 -11.30
N SER A 16 14.03 -23.86 -11.95
CA SER A 16 14.26 -23.80 -13.40
C SER A 16 13.07 -24.27 -14.24
N ASP A 17 12.18 -25.07 -13.65
CA ASP A 17 10.99 -25.66 -14.27
C ASP A 17 9.76 -24.73 -14.29
N LEU A 18 9.78 -23.65 -13.51
CA LEU A 18 8.67 -22.68 -13.48
C LEU A 18 8.66 -21.78 -14.72
N ASN A 19 7.48 -21.57 -15.30
CA ASN A 19 7.23 -20.54 -16.30
C ASN A 19 7.13 -19.13 -15.66
N ASP A 20 7.14 -18.08 -16.47
CA ASP A 20 7.14 -16.69 -15.98
C ASP A 20 5.97 -16.37 -15.03
N ASN A 21 4.76 -16.83 -15.34
CA ASN A 21 3.61 -16.61 -14.47
C ASN A 21 3.77 -17.34 -13.13
N GLU A 22 4.22 -18.59 -13.13
CA GLU A 22 4.44 -19.37 -11.91
C GLU A 22 5.52 -18.74 -11.02
N ARG A 23 6.58 -18.20 -11.65
CA ARG A 23 7.63 -17.47 -10.92
C ARG A 23 7.11 -16.18 -10.31
N ILE A 24 6.34 -15.38 -11.06
CA ILE A 24 5.71 -14.15 -10.55
C ILE A 24 4.76 -14.47 -9.39
N LEU A 25 3.94 -15.52 -9.53
CA LEU A 25 3.01 -15.94 -8.48
C LEU A 25 3.76 -16.45 -7.23
N SER A 26 4.87 -17.17 -7.41
CA SER A 26 5.73 -17.61 -6.29
C SER A 26 6.38 -16.44 -5.58
N PHE A 27 6.80 -15.40 -6.32
CA PHE A 27 7.30 -14.16 -5.73
C PHE A 27 6.19 -13.40 -4.98
N LEU A 28 4.99 -13.32 -5.57
CA LEU A 28 3.83 -12.69 -4.95
C LEU A 28 3.46 -13.36 -3.62
N ASP A 29 3.52 -14.69 -3.56
CA ASP A 29 3.28 -15.46 -2.33
C ASP A 29 4.31 -15.12 -1.24
N PHE A 30 5.57 -14.89 -1.63
CA PHE A 30 6.64 -14.53 -0.71
C PHE A 30 6.51 -13.13 -0.11
N ILE A 31 6.09 -12.13 -0.89
CA ILE A 31 5.90 -10.76 -0.41
C ILE A 31 4.54 -10.56 0.29
N ARG A 32 3.66 -11.56 0.24
CA ARG A 32 2.37 -11.54 0.93
C ARG A 32 2.53 -11.84 2.42
N PRO A 33 1.72 -11.22 3.28
CA PRO A 33 1.57 -11.70 4.64
C PRO A 33 1.05 -13.14 4.65
N LYS A 34 1.67 -13.98 5.46
CA LYS A 34 1.18 -15.33 5.77
C LYS A 34 -0.11 -15.25 6.59
N HIS A 35 -0.82 -16.37 6.67
CA HIS A 35 -2.07 -16.44 7.42
C HIS A 35 -1.89 -16.04 8.89
N GLU A 36 -0.84 -16.52 9.55
CA GLU A 36 -0.52 -16.19 10.95
C GLU A 36 -0.25 -14.68 11.13
N GLU A 37 0.37 -14.05 10.14
CA GLU A 37 0.70 -12.62 10.15
C GLU A 37 -0.54 -11.74 9.93
N LEU A 38 -1.54 -12.24 9.20
CA LEU A 38 -2.83 -11.58 9.06
C LEU A 38 -3.66 -11.72 10.34
N GLU A 39 -3.68 -12.91 10.95
CA GLU A 39 -4.36 -13.11 12.23
C GLU A 39 -3.73 -12.27 13.35
N TYR A 40 -2.40 -12.16 13.38
CA TYR A 40 -1.72 -11.28 14.33
C TYR A 40 -2.07 -9.79 14.11
N ARG A 41 -2.18 -9.32 12.86
CA ARG A 41 -2.65 -7.95 12.58
C ARG A 41 -4.07 -7.70 13.11
N LYS A 42 -4.98 -8.66 12.95
CA LYS A 42 -6.33 -8.57 13.53
C LYS A 42 -6.30 -8.50 15.05
N GLN A 43 -5.40 -9.25 15.70
CA GLN A 43 -5.19 -9.16 17.15
C GLN A 43 -4.68 -7.78 17.58
N ILE A 44 -3.76 -7.16 16.82
CA ILE A 44 -3.32 -5.78 17.08
C ILE A 44 -4.51 -4.82 17.03
N VAL A 45 -5.37 -4.92 16.00
CA VAL A 45 -6.56 -4.07 15.86
C VAL A 45 -7.51 -4.25 17.04
N GLN A 46 -7.79 -5.50 17.45
CA GLN A 46 -8.64 -5.78 18.60
C GLN A 46 -8.05 -5.23 19.90
N LYS A 47 -6.75 -5.45 20.15
CA LYS A 47 -6.07 -4.88 21.32
C LYS A 47 -6.17 -3.36 21.33
N LEU A 48 -5.92 -2.70 20.20
CA LEU A 48 -6.04 -1.25 20.09
C LEU A 48 -7.47 -0.79 20.37
N GLN A 49 -8.48 -1.50 19.85
CA GLN A 49 -9.89 -1.24 20.10
C GLN A 49 -10.21 -1.27 21.61
N ASP A 50 -9.70 -2.25 22.35
CA ASP A 50 -9.92 -2.39 23.79
C ASP A 50 -9.19 -1.30 24.60
N HIS A 51 -7.95 -0.98 24.21
CA HIS A 51 -7.17 0.09 24.84
C HIS A 51 -7.83 1.46 24.69
N LEU A 52 -8.36 1.76 23.50
CA LEU A 52 -9.02 3.04 23.25
C LEU A 52 -10.30 3.21 24.09
N GLN A 53 -10.98 2.13 24.49
CA GLN A 53 -12.16 2.21 25.36
C GLN A 53 -11.83 2.76 26.76
N ARG A 54 -10.57 2.69 27.19
CA ARG A 54 -10.10 3.26 28.47
C ARG A 54 -9.99 4.79 28.43
N VAL A 55 -9.87 5.38 27.24
CA VAL A 55 -9.65 6.83 27.05
C VAL A 55 -10.79 7.53 26.31
N LEU A 56 -11.62 6.80 25.58
CA LEU A 56 -12.73 7.32 24.80
C LEU A 56 -14.04 6.60 25.12
N SER A 57 -15.14 7.34 25.03
CA SER A 57 -16.48 6.76 25.13
C SER A 57 -16.87 6.11 23.80
N ASN A 58 -17.00 4.78 23.78
CA ASN A 58 -17.43 3.99 22.62
C ASN A 58 -16.62 4.25 21.32
N PRO A 59 -15.29 4.10 21.34
CA PRO A 59 -14.49 4.18 20.13
C PRO A 59 -14.86 3.05 19.17
N GLU A 60 -14.89 3.34 17.87
CA GLU A 60 -15.06 2.32 16.84
C GLU A 60 -13.91 2.45 15.84
N LEU A 61 -13.07 1.43 15.73
CA LEU A 61 -12.02 1.36 14.72
C LEU A 61 -12.57 0.75 13.44
N GLN A 62 -12.29 1.40 12.32
CA GLN A 62 -12.54 0.88 10.99
C GLN A 62 -11.23 0.71 10.24
N GLU A 63 -10.97 -0.52 9.81
CA GLU A 63 -9.89 -0.82 8.88
C GLU A 63 -10.18 -0.21 7.50
N TYR A 64 -9.15 0.35 6.88
CA TYR A 64 -9.16 0.67 5.45
C TYR A 64 -7.84 0.23 4.83
N GLY A 65 -7.59 0.68 3.59
CA GLY A 65 -6.30 0.46 2.95
C GLY A 65 -6.03 -1.01 2.65
N SER A 66 -4.78 -1.42 2.82
CA SER A 66 -4.32 -2.70 2.30
C SER A 66 -4.74 -3.93 3.11
N LEU A 67 -5.00 -3.76 4.41
CA LEU A 67 -5.54 -4.82 5.26
C LEU A 67 -6.99 -5.11 4.89
N TYR A 68 -7.81 -4.06 4.81
CA TYR A 68 -9.22 -4.16 4.42
C TYR A 68 -9.41 -4.74 3.01
N THR A 69 -8.62 -4.29 2.03
CA THR A 69 -8.74 -4.76 0.64
C THR A 69 -8.18 -6.16 0.39
N GLY A 70 -7.48 -6.76 1.37
CA GLY A 70 -6.75 -8.01 1.19
C GLY A 70 -5.51 -7.91 0.29
N LEU A 71 -5.01 -6.70 0.03
CA LEU A 71 -3.87 -6.41 -0.86
C LEU A 71 -2.66 -5.90 -0.07
N SER A 72 -2.46 -6.45 1.14
CA SER A 72 -1.33 -6.16 2.03
C SER A 72 -0.05 -6.82 1.53
N LEU A 73 1.08 -6.13 1.70
CA LEU A 73 2.41 -6.72 1.64
C LEU A 73 2.89 -7.06 3.06
N ASN A 74 3.89 -7.92 3.18
CA ASN A 74 4.56 -8.22 4.45
C ASN A 74 5.00 -6.95 5.20
N ILE A 75 5.44 -5.93 4.49
CA ILE A 75 5.86 -4.62 4.99
C ILE A 75 4.72 -3.60 5.20
N SER A 76 3.49 -3.92 4.78
CA SER A 76 2.38 -2.97 4.88
C SER A 76 2.01 -2.69 6.33
N ASP A 77 1.72 -1.42 6.58
CA ASP A 77 1.13 -0.89 7.80
C ASP A 77 -0.34 -1.30 7.95
N ILE A 78 -0.86 -1.09 9.17
CA ILE A 78 -2.28 -1.23 9.50
C ILE A 78 -2.91 0.16 9.45
N ASP A 79 -3.72 0.40 8.43
CA ASP A 79 -4.51 1.61 8.23
C ASP A 79 -5.82 1.54 9.02
N LEU A 80 -6.00 2.43 10.00
CA LEU A 80 -7.18 2.50 10.84
C LEU A 80 -7.78 3.90 10.86
N SER A 81 -9.10 3.98 10.78
CA SER A 81 -9.84 5.20 11.05
C SER A 81 -10.62 5.02 12.33
N LEU A 82 -10.34 5.85 13.33
CA LEU A 82 -11.21 5.98 14.49
C LEU A 82 -12.48 6.70 14.06
N LYS A 83 -13.57 5.95 13.92
CA LYS A 83 -14.92 6.47 13.70
C LYS A 83 -15.38 7.24 14.92
N SER A 84 -16.29 8.17 14.64
CA SER A 84 -16.56 9.29 15.51
C SER A 84 -18.04 9.63 15.45
N PRO A 85 -18.70 9.85 16.59
CA PRO A 85 -19.20 11.18 16.92
C PRO A 85 -18.01 12.05 17.37
N ALA A 86 -17.92 13.29 16.86
CA ALA A 86 -16.72 14.15 16.80
C ALA A 86 -15.63 13.93 17.89
N VAL A 87 -14.56 13.17 17.57
CA VAL A 87 -13.37 13.02 18.42
C VAL A 87 -12.74 14.40 18.56
N SER A 88 -12.81 14.98 19.76
CA SER A 88 -12.33 16.33 19.99
C SER A 88 -10.81 16.42 19.86
N GLU A 89 -10.26 17.63 19.69
CA GLU A 89 -8.80 17.81 19.72
C GLU A 89 -8.16 17.36 21.04
N MET A 90 -8.91 17.43 22.15
CA MET A 90 -8.46 16.89 23.44
C MET A 90 -8.40 15.37 23.41
N ASP A 91 -9.38 14.72 22.80
CA ASP A 91 -9.42 13.26 22.65
C ASP A 91 -8.26 12.76 21.79
N LYS A 92 -7.97 13.44 20.67
CA LYS A 92 -6.79 13.12 19.84
C LYS A 92 -5.49 13.18 20.63
N ARG A 93 -5.33 14.20 21.49
CA ARG A 93 -4.17 14.35 22.38
C ARG A 93 -4.12 13.25 23.45
N ARG A 94 -5.26 12.92 24.06
CA ARG A 94 -5.37 11.82 25.06
C ARG A 94 -4.99 10.49 24.45
N VAL A 95 -5.53 10.16 23.27
CA VAL A 95 -5.18 8.96 22.51
C VAL A 95 -3.68 8.95 22.22
N THR A 96 -3.13 10.05 21.70
CA THR A 96 -1.69 10.14 21.41
C THR A 96 -0.83 9.90 22.65
N MET A 97 -1.16 10.53 23.78
CA MET A 97 -0.42 10.36 25.05
C MET A 97 -0.54 8.94 25.59
N PHE A 98 -1.74 8.35 25.49
CA PHE A 98 -1.99 6.98 25.90
C PHE A 98 -1.13 6.00 25.07
N LEU A 99 -1.15 6.13 23.73
CA LEU A 99 -0.34 5.29 22.84
C LEU A 99 1.17 5.46 23.10
N ARG A 100 1.64 6.68 23.39
CA ARG A 100 3.03 6.92 23.82
C ARG A 100 3.41 6.21 25.11
N THR A 101 2.46 6.08 26.02
CA THR A 101 2.72 5.53 27.36
C THR A 101 2.68 4.01 27.35
N TYR A 102 1.70 3.43 26.65
CA TYR A 102 1.38 2.00 26.78
C TYR A 102 1.68 1.15 25.53
N MET A 103 1.96 1.78 24.38
CA MET A 103 2.20 1.04 23.12
C MET A 103 3.60 1.30 22.57
N ASP A 104 3.90 2.54 22.19
CA ASP A 104 5.19 2.92 21.59
C ASP A 104 5.60 4.33 22.01
N PRO A 105 6.69 4.49 22.78
CA PRO A 105 7.18 5.81 23.20
C PRO A 105 7.58 6.71 22.02
N ASN A 106 7.82 6.14 20.83
CA ASN A 106 8.13 6.89 19.61
C ASN A 106 6.91 7.29 18.80
N THR A 107 5.69 7.07 19.31
CA THR A 107 4.44 7.43 18.63
C THR A 107 4.48 8.89 18.13
N GLU A 108 4.30 9.05 16.83
CA GLU A 108 4.33 10.32 16.12
C GLU A 108 2.91 10.86 15.90
N PHE A 109 2.67 12.13 16.23
CA PHE A 109 1.39 12.78 15.98
C PHE A 109 1.52 13.89 14.94
N HIS A 110 0.92 13.67 13.77
CA HIS A 110 0.98 14.58 12.63
C HIS A 110 -0.27 15.46 12.55
N PHE A 111 -0.40 16.43 13.46
CA PHE A 111 -1.58 17.29 13.56
C PHE A 111 -1.75 18.28 12.38
N GLY A 112 -0.64 18.66 11.72
CA GLY A 112 -0.64 19.67 10.65
C GLY A 112 -1.05 19.15 9.27
N ALA A 113 -1.28 17.85 9.13
CA ALA A 113 -1.74 17.24 7.88
C ALA A 113 -3.23 17.54 7.63
N ARG A 114 -3.66 17.47 6.37
CA ARG A 114 -5.09 17.63 6.00
C ARG A 114 -5.99 16.64 6.74
N VAL A 115 -5.50 15.43 6.97
CA VAL A 115 -6.11 14.41 7.83
C VAL A 115 -5.14 14.15 8.97
N PRO A 116 -5.43 14.60 10.21
CA PRO A 116 -4.59 14.30 11.36
C PRO A 116 -4.48 12.80 11.58
N ARG A 117 -3.27 12.35 11.88
CA ARG A 117 -2.97 10.93 12.11
C ARG A 117 -1.96 10.72 13.21
N VAL A 118 -2.03 9.57 13.87
CA VAL A 118 -1.07 9.06 14.84
C VAL A 118 -0.40 7.84 14.24
N TYR A 119 0.92 7.87 14.10
CA TYR A 119 1.73 6.80 13.53
C TYR A 119 2.61 6.19 14.61
N PHE A 120 2.58 4.87 14.75
CA PHE A 120 3.30 4.15 15.81
C PHE A 120 3.53 2.69 15.43
N HIS A 121 4.31 1.96 16.23
CA HIS A 121 4.57 0.55 16.01
C HIS A 121 4.03 -0.30 17.16
N ASP A 122 3.57 -1.51 16.83
CA ASP A 122 3.36 -2.58 17.80
C ASP A 122 4.71 -3.22 18.22
N VAL A 123 4.71 -4.06 19.25
CA VAL A 123 5.91 -4.75 19.76
C VAL A 123 6.62 -5.63 18.72
N SER A 124 5.91 -6.12 17.70
CA SER A 124 6.53 -6.84 16.58
C SER A 124 7.30 -5.92 15.62
N GLY A 125 7.10 -4.60 15.72
CA GLY A 125 7.54 -3.61 14.74
C GLY A 125 6.55 -3.40 13.59
N THR A 126 5.35 -3.97 13.65
CA THR A 126 4.28 -3.66 12.67
C THR A 126 3.83 -2.22 12.85
N ALA A 127 3.89 -1.42 11.78
CA ALA A 127 3.44 -0.04 11.79
C ALA A 127 1.91 0.07 11.78
N ILE A 128 1.37 1.05 12.49
CA ILE A 128 -0.05 1.37 12.55
C ILE A 128 -0.22 2.87 12.24
N ASP A 129 -1.06 3.19 11.26
CA ASP A 129 -1.49 4.54 10.90
C ASP A 129 -2.94 4.74 11.37
N LEU A 130 -3.11 5.42 12.50
CA LEU A 130 -4.41 5.74 13.08
C LEU A 130 -4.84 7.16 12.69
N THR A 131 -5.82 7.26 11.80
CA THR A 131 -6.47 8.52 11.40
C THR A 131 -7.76 8.76 12.19
N PHE A 132 -8.20 10.03 12.23
CA PHE A 132 -9.45 10.41 12.88
C PHE A 132 -10.50 10.78 11.84
N ALA A 133 -11.62 10.04 11.81
CA ALA A 133 -12.76 10.28 10.91
C ALA A 133 -12.41 10.36 9.42
N ASN A 134 -11.65 9.38 8.90
CA ASN A 134 -11.21 9.34 7.51
C ASN A 134 -12.15 8.53 6.61
N GLU A 135 -13.43 8.88 6.59
CA GLU A 135 -14.48 8.17 5.84
C GLU A 135 -14.14 8.02 4.34
N LYS A 136 -13.46 9.02 3.77
CA LYS A 136 -13.04 8.99 2.36
C LYS A 136 -12.04 7.88 2.06
N ALA A 137 -11.09 7.62 2.96
CA ALA A 137 -10.15 6.53 2.79
C ALA A 137 -10.85 5.17 2.92
N CYS A 138 -11.82 5.05 3.84
CA CYS A 138 -12.66 3.86 3.97
C CYS A 138 -13.45 3.58 2.68
N LEU A 139 -14.18 4.58 2.15
CA LEU A 139 -14.92 4.46 0.89
C LEU A 139 -14.01 4.17 -0.31
N SER A 140 -12.79 4.71 -0.31
CA SER A 140 -11.81 4.42 -1.37
C SER A 140 -11.36 2.97 -1.31
N ALA A 141 -11.12 2.43 -0.11
CA ALA A 141 -10.78 1.02 0.09
C ALA A 141 -11.94 0.09 -0.30
N GLU A 142 -13.19 0.45 0.04
CA GLU A 142 -14.40 -0.26 -0.39
C GLU A 142 -14.50 -0.33 -1.92
N LEU A 143 -14.30 0.79 -2.62
CA LEU A 143 -14.29 0.84 -4.08
C LEU A 143 -13.19 -0.06 -4.68
N GLN A 144 -11.99 -0.03 -4.11
CA GLN A 144 -10.87 -0.85 -4.57
C GLN A 144 -11.12 -2.34 -4.32
N SER A 145 -11.71 -2.70 -3.18
CA SER A 145 -12.10 -4.07 -2.86
C SER A 145 -13.17 -4.59 -3.83
N ALA A 146 -14.22 -3.81 -4.07
CA ALA A 146 -15.27 -4.15 -5.02
C ALA A 146 -14.75 -4.26 -6.47
N TYR A 147 -13.72 -3.48 -6.84
CA TYR A 147 -13.05 -3.62 -8.12
C TYR A 147 -12.24 -4.92 -8.20
N TYR A 148 -11.49 -5.24 -7.14
CA TYR A 148 -10.68 -6.45 -7.05
C TYR A 148 -11.53 -7.72 -7.19
N GLU A 149 -12.68 -7.79 -6.51
CA GLU A 149 -13.61 -8.93 -6.61
C GLU A 149 -14.03 -9.22 -8.06
N LYS A 150 -14.28 -8.17 -8.85
CA LYS A 150 -14.68 -8.29 -10.26
C LYS A 150 -13.50 -8.58 -11.17
N ASN A 151 -12.33 -8.04 -10.84
CA ASN A 151 -11.15 -8.07 -11.68
C ASN A 151 -9.89 -8.55 -10.90
N PRO A 152 -9.76 -9.85 -10.56
CA PRO A 152 -8.69 -10.33 -9.68
C PRO A 152 -7.26 -10.05 -10.15
N VAL A 153 -7.03 -9.90 -11.46
CA VAL A 153 -5.71 -9.54 -12.00
C VAL A 153 -5.23 -8.17 -11.52
N TYR A 154 -6.16 -7.25 -11.21
CA TYR A 154 -5.82 -5.98 -10.56
C TYR A 154 -5.12 -6.20 -9.23
N GLY A 155 -5.60 -7.13 -8.39
CA GLY A 155 -4.99 -7.41 -7.10
C GLY A 155 -3.55 -7.90 -7.24
N THR A 156 -3.33 -8.85 -8.15
CA THR A 156 -1.99 -9.36 -8.47
C THR A 156 -1.05 -8.25 -8.94
N LEU A 157 -1.46 -7.45 -9.91
CA LEU A 157 -0.65 -6.37 -10.45
C LEU A 157 -0.40 -5.26 -9.43
N LEU A 158 -1.40 -4.88 -8.64
CA LEU A 158 -1.26 -3.82 -7.64
C LEU A 158 -0.23 -4.20 -6.58
N MET A 159 -0.23 -5.45 -6.11
CA MET A 159 0.74 -5.89 -5.11
C MET A 159 2.17 -5.87 -5.65
N LEU A 160 2.38 -6.34 -6.88
CA LEU A 160 3.68 -6.26 -7.55
C LEU A 160 4.13 -4.81 -7.73
N LEU A 161 3.22 -3.92 -8.14
CA LEU A 161 3.51 -2.50 -8.31
C LEU A 161 3.76 -1.78 -6.98
N LYS A 162 3.03 -2.14 -5.91
CA LYS A 162 3.25 -1.62 -4.56
C LYS A 162 4.65 -1.98 -4.07
N HIS A 163 5.06 -3.23 -4.23
CA HIS A 163 6.41 -3.68 -3.93
C HIS A 163 7.44 -2.92 -4.77
N TRP A 164 7.18 -2.79 -6.07
CA TRP A 164 8.05 -2.09 -7.00
C TRP A 164 8.30 -0.62 -6.65
N VAL A 165 7.26 0.13 -6.20
CA VAL A 165 7.43 1.52 -5.75
C VAL A 165 8.16 1.60 -4.42
N TYR A 166 7.90 0.66 -3.51
CA TYR A 166 8.52 0.60 -2.19
C TYR A 166 10.03 0.37 -2.28
N GLU A 167 10.47 -0.65 -3.04
CA GLU A 167 11.90 -0.99 -3.19
C GLU A 167 12.74 0.13 -3.84
N ARG A 168 12.07 1.13 -4.42
CA ARG A 168 12.72 2.30 -5.06
C ARG A 168 12.55 3.58 -4.25
N ASP A 169 12.00 3.50 -3.04
CA ASP A 169 11.62 4.66 -2.21
C ASP A 169 10.68 5.66 -2.94
N LEU A 170 9.91 5.16 -3.93
CA LEU A 170 8.99 5.95 -4.74
C LEU A 170 7.57 6.00 -4.16
N ASP A 171 7.32 5.36 -3.02
CA ASP A 171 6.05 5.34 -2.29
C ASP A 171 5.89 6.51 -1.28
N ARG A 172 6.97 7.26 -1.01
CA ARG A 172 7.01 8.37 -0.04
C ARG A 172 6.34 9.64 -0.58
N VAL A 173 5.03 9.77 -0.38
CA VAL A 173 4.21 10.91 -0.87
C VAL A 173 4.72 12.29 -0.43
N HIS A 174 5.24 12.42 0.79
CA HIS A 174 5.77 13.69 1.31
C HIS A 174 7.07 14.12 0.60
N HIS A 175 7.81 13.18 0.02
CA HIS A 175 8.93 13.44 -0.87
C HIS A 175 8.50 13.53 -2.34
N GLY A 176 7.21 13.42 -2.66
CA GLY A 176 6.70 13.51 -4.03
C GLY A 176 6.63 12.18 -4.76
N GLY A 177 6.74 11.06 -4.04
CA GLY A 177 6.42 9.73 -4.51
C GLY A 177 4.92 9.53 -4.78
N ILE A 178 4.55 8.32 -5.20
CA ILE A 178 3.17 7.95 -5.49
C ILE A 178 2.52 7.21 -4.32
N SER A 179 1.31 7.63 -3.94
CA SER A 179 0.55 6.92 -2.91
C SER A 179 -0.01 5.60 -3.43
N SER A 180 -0.19 4.62 -2.55
CA SER A 180 -0.89 3.35 -2.88
C SER A 180 -2.26 3.57 -3.52
N CYS A 181 -2.99 4.61 -3.08
CA CYS A 181 -4.28 4.99 -3.64
C CYS A 181 -4.15 5.55 -5.09
N ALA A 182 -3.19 6.44 -5.34
CA ALA A 182 -2.94 6.94 -6.69
C ALA A 182 -2.47 5.82 -7.62
N LEU A 183 -1.57 4.94 -7.16
CA LEU A 183 -1.10 3.78 -7.91
C LEU A 183 -2.24 2.79 -8.23
N SER A 184 -3.13 2.53 -7.27
CA SER A 184 -4.34 1.72 -7.47
C SER A 184 -5.21 2.31 -8.59
N TYR A 185 -5.52 3.60 -8.51
CA TYR A 185 -6.39 4.25 -9.50
C TYR A 185 -5.73 4.45 -10.88
N MET A 186 -4.40 4.55 -10.96
CA MET A 186 -3.66 4.40 -12.23
C MET A 186 -3.93 3.04 -12.85
N LEU A 187 -3.79 1.97 -12.06
CA LEU A 187 -3.96 0.61 -12.54
C LEU A 187 -5.41 0.32 -12.95
N ILE A 188 -6.39 0.74 -12.13
CA ILE A 188 -7.81 0.59 -12.45
C ILE A 188 -8.13 1.29 -13.78
N GLY A 189 -7.79 2.56 -13.92
CA GLY A 189 -8.11 3.28 -15.15
C GLY A 189 -7.38 2.76 -16.38
N TRP A 190 -6.15 2.29 -16.22
CA TRP A 190 -5.42 1.62 -17.30
C TRP A 190 -6.09 0.30 -17.73
N LEU A 191 -6.50 -0.54 -16.78
CA LEU A 191 -7.22 -1.79 -17.05
C LEU A 191 -8.57 -1.54 -17.73
N GLU A 192 -9.33 -0.55 -17.25
CA GLU A 192 -10.60 -0.15 -17.85
C GLU A 192 -10.42 0.31 -19.30
N MET A 193 -9.41 1.14 -19.54
CA MET A 193 -9.13 1.73 -20.84
C MET A 193 -8.59 0.70 -21.86
N ARG A 194 -7.69 -0.20 -21.44
CA ARG A 194 -7.01 -1.13 -22.34
C ARG A 194 -7.77 -2.43 -22.57
N TYR A 195 -8.54 -2.89 -21.60
CA TYR A 195 -9.10 -4.24 -21.62
C TYR A 195 -10.63 -4.22 -21.52
N HIS A 196 -11.18 -3.84 -20.36
CA HIS A 196 -12.60 -4.03 -20.06
C HIS A 196 -13.53 -3.32 -21.06
N LYS A 197 -13.28 -2.04 -21.36
CA LYS A 197 -14.10 -1.29 -22.32
C LYS A 197 -13.93 -1.71 -23.78
N LYS A 198 -12.87 -2.44 -24.09
CA LYS A 198 -12.62 -3.00 -25.42
C LYS A 198 -13.19 -4.41 -25.57
N GLY A 199 -13.83 -4.95 -24.53
CA GLY A 199 -14.30 -6.33 -24.49
C GLY A 199 -13.16 -7.35 -24.51
N VAL A 200 -11.94 -6.95 -24.12
CA VAL A 200 -10.76 -7.83 -24.07
C VAL A 200 -10.56 -8.28 -22.63
N SER A 201 -10.36 -9.58 -22.42
CA SER A 201 -10.07 -10.15 -21.11
C SER A 201 -8.61 -9.92 -20.73
N SER A 202 -8.37 -9.20 -19.63
CA SER A 202 -7.04 -9.10 -19.01
C SER A 202 -6.65 -10.38 -18.27
N LYS A 203 -7.61 -11.23 -17.89
CA LYS A 203 -7.37 -12.48 -17.14
C LYS A 203 -6.61 -13.52 -17.94
N GLU A 204 -6.72 -13.46 -19.26
CA GLU A 204 -6.08 -14.39 -20.20
C GLU A 204 -4.67 -13.94 -20.62
N GLN A 205 -4.25 -12.73 -20.23
CA GLN A 205 -2.96 -12.20 -20.60
C GLN A 205 -1.87 -12.68 -19.63
N PRO A 206 -0.65 -12.98 -20.11
CA PRO A 206 0.48 -13.25 -19.23
C PRO A 206 0.77 -12.05 -18.30
N LEU A 207 1.10 -12.32 -17.04
CA LEU A 207 1.33 -11.27 -16.04
C LEU A 207 2.50 -10.38 -16.43
N ARG A 208 3.57 -10.97 -16.97
CA ARG A 208 4.73 -10.23 -17.50
C ARG A 208 4.31 -9.24 -18.60
N SER A 209 3.47 -9.67 -19.54
CA SER A 209 2.99 -8.82 -20.63
C SER A 209 2.11 -7.67 -20.12
N LEU A 210 1.29 -7.92 -19.10
CA LEU A 210 0.48 -6.87 -18.46
C LEU A 210 1.36 -5.84 -17.75
N LEU A 211 2.34 -6.28 -16.95
CA LEU A 211 3.30 -5.38 -16.28
C LEU A 211 4.10 -4.56 -17.28
N GLN A 212 4.62 -5.21 -18.32
CA GLN A 212 5.34 -4.55 -19.39
C GLN A 212 4.48 -3.47 -20.06
N SER A 213 3.24 -3.81 -20.42
CA SER A 213 2.31 -2.87 -21.06
C SER A 213 1.92 -1.71 -20.13
N PHE A 214 1.81 -1.96 -18.81
CA PHE A 214 1.58 -0.92 -17.82
C PHE A 214 2.77 0.04 -17.74
N PHE A 215 3.99 -0.48 -17.62
CA PHE A 215 5.21 0.33 -17.56
C PHE A 215 5.44 1.12 -18.85
N GLN A 216 5.23 0.51 -20.03
CA GLN A 216 5.29 1.20 -21.32
C GLN A 216 4.31 2.37 -21.38
N PHE A 217 3.07 2.12 -20.96
CA PHE A 217 2.02 3.12 -21.04
C PHE A 217 2.35 4.36 -20.22
N TRP A 218 2.73 4.17 -18.95
CA TRP A 218 3.04 5.28 -18.05
C TRP A 218 4.42 5.89 -18.27
N SER A 219 5.34 5.22 -18.97
CA SER A 219 6.64 5.80 -19.30
C SER A 219 6.67 6.56 -20.62
N VAL A 220 6.01 6.03 -21.67
CA VAL A 220 6.17 6.52 -23.05
C VAL A 220 4.86 7.05 -23.64
N GLU A 221 3.73 6.39 -23.37
CA GLU A 221 2.49 6.67 -24.10
C GLU A 221 1.62 7.76 -23.44
N TRP A 222 1.66 7.88 -22.11
CA TRP A 222 0.83 8.84 -21.38
C TRP A 222 1.36 10.27 -21.52
N SER A 223 0.53 11.17 -22.08
CA SER A 223 0.85 12.59 -22.15
C SER A 223 0.49 13.31 -20.84
N TYR A 224 1.43 13.29 -19.90
CA TYR A 224 1.29 13.92 -18.57
C TYR A 224 0.89 15.39 -18.62
N GLU A 225 1.33 16.14 -19.63
CA GLU A 225 1.02 17.58 -19.79
C GLU A 225 -0.43 17.86 -20.15
N LEU A 226 -1.12 16.88 -20.75
CA LEU A 226 -2.38 17.10 -21.45
C LEU A 226 -3.56 16.45 -20.76
N PHE A 227 -3.35 15.31 -20.09
CA PHE A 227 -4.46 14.40 -19.80
C PHE A 227 -4.67 14.12 -18.32
N VAL A 228 -5.94 13.86 -18.00
CA VAL A 228 -6.42 13.36 -16.71
C VAL A 228 -7.08 12.00 -16.97
N LEU A 229 -6.73 11.01 -16.16
CA LEU A 229 -7.38 9.69 -16.17
C LEU A 229 -8.60 9.71 -15.25
N ARG A 230 -9.75 9.20 -15.73
CA ARG A 230 -10.92 8.87 -14.89
C ARG A 230 -10.92 7.37 -14.56
N PRO A 231 -10.50 6.96 -13.35
CA PRO A 231 -10.19 5.56 -13.05
C PRO A 231 -11.31 4.58 -13.38
N LEU A 232 -12.50 4.77 -12.79
CA LEU A 232 -13.61 3.81 -12.91
C LEU A 232 -14.19 3.70 -14.33
N THR A 233 -13.81 4.61 -15.23
CA THR A 233 -14.30 4.61 -16.61
C THR A 233 -13.19 4.44 -17.64
N GLY A 234 -11.91 4.47 -17.25
CA GLY A 234 -10.79 4.53 -18.20
C GLY A 234 -10.88 5.69 -19.21
N GLN A 235 -11.72 6.71 -18.98
CA GLN A 235 -11.82 7.86 -19.88
C GLN A 235 -10.61 8.78 -19.69
N ILE A 236 -10.12 9.29 -20.81
CA ILE A 236 -9.10 10.34 -20.84
C ILE A 236 -9.80 11.67 -21.08
N VAL A 237 -9.56 12.66 -20.23
CA VAL A 237 -10.08 14.02 -20.42
C VAL A 237 -8.93 15.04 -20.42
N PRO A 238 -9.01 16.13 -21.22
CA PRO A 238 -7.99 17.16 -21.20
C PRO A 238 -7.91 17.90 -19.86
N LYS A 239 -6.70 18.16 -19.37
CA LYS A 239 -6.44 19.00 -18.19
C LYS A 239 -7.04 20.39 -18.33
N LEU A 240 -6.96 20.97 -19.53
CA LEU A 240 -7.54 22.26 -19.85
C LEU A 240 -9.05 22.29 -19.57
N GLN A 241 -9.78 21.23 -19.95
CA GLN A 241 -11.22 21.12 -19.70
C GLN A 241 -11.54 21.00 -18.20
N LYS A 242 -10.64 20.37 -17.43
CA LYS A 242 -10.77 20.20 -15.98
C LYS A 242 -10.29 21.40 -15.17
N GLY A 243 -9.62 22.37 -15.78
CA GLY A 243 -8.92 23.45 -15.07
C GLY A 243 -7.73 22.95 -14.25
N TRP A 244 -7.14 21.81 -14.62
CA TRP A 244 -6.01 21.18 -13.91
C TRP A 244 -4.66 21.41 -14.61
N SER A 245 -4.64 22.30 -15.61
CA SER A 245 -3.39 22.77 -16.20
C SER A 245 -2.58 23.54 -15.16
N ASN A 246 -1.28 23.24 -15.07
CA ASN A 246 -0.36 23.90 -14.15
C ASN A 246 0.90 24.29 -14.91
N GLU A 247 1.08 25.58 -15.19
CA GLU A 247 2.23 26.09 -15.97
C GLU A 247 3.57 25.86 -15.28
N ALA A 248 3.61 25.93 -13.94
CA ALA A 248 4.83 25.71 -13.18
C ALA A 248 5.21 24.22 -13.10
N LYS A 249 4.23 23.32 -13.21
CA LYS A 249 4.42 21.87 -13.16
C LYS A 249 3.53 21.16 -14.20
N PRO A 250 3.80 21.33 -15.51
CA PRO A 250 2.91 20.84 -16.56
C PRO A 250 2.78 19.32 -16.54
N ASN A 251 3.87 18.63 -16.21
CA ASN A 251 3.98 17.18 -16.21
C ASN A 251 3.42 16.46 -14.97
N LEU A 252 2.74 17.15 -14.04
CA LEU A 252 2.16 16.45 -12.87
C LEU A 252 1.21 15.33 -13.31
N LEU A 253 1.32 14.18 -12.65
CA LEU A 253 0.31 13.13 -12.78
C LEU A 253 -1.05 13.68 -12.34
N SER A 254 -2.07 13.48 -13.17
CA SER A 254 -3.43 13.89 -12.86
C SER A 254 -4.41 12.75 -13.01
N ILE A 255 -5.10 12.44 -11.92
CA ILE A 255 -6.08 11.36 -11.86
C ILE A 255 -7.29 11.87 -11.09
N GLU A 256 -8.47 11.69 -11.67
CA GLU A 256 -9.74 12.04 -11.04
C GLU A 256 -10.01 11.13 -9.85
N ASP A 257 -10.19 11.69 -8.67
CA ASP A 257 -10.71 10.96 -7.51
C ASP A 257 -12.14 10.48 -7.81
N PRO A 258 -12.42 9.17 -7.76
CA PRO A 258 -13.76 8.65 -8.00
C PRO A 258 -14.82 9.12 -6.98
N LEU A 259 -14.40 9.47 -5.77
CA LEU A 259 -15.27 9.96 -4.71
C LEU A 259 -15.45 11.48 -4.75
N GLU A 260 -14.44 12.21 -5.24
CA GLU A 260 -14.42 13.66 -5.32
C GLU A 260 -13.91 14.16 -6.68
N LYS A 261 -14.78 14.28 -7.69
CA LYS A 261 -14.39 14.59 -9.08
C LYS A 261 -13.57 15.88 -9.33
N ASN A 262 -13.46 16.76 -8.32
CA ASN A 262 -12.65 17.98 -8.33
C ASN A 262 -11.31 17.84 -7.59
N ASN A 263 -11.06 16.69 -6.96
CA ASN A 263 -9.80 16.35 -6.33
C ASN A 263 -8.91 15.58 -7.32
N ASP A 264 -7.75 16.14 -7.63
CA ASP A 264 -6.68 15.42 -8.30
C ASP A 264 -5.87 14.64 -7.24
N ILE A 265 -5.93 13.31 -7.28
CA ILE A 265 -5.17 12.46 -6.36
C ILE A 265 -3.69 12.34 -6.76
N GLY A 266 -3.37 12.59 -8.04
CA GLY A 266 -2.02 12.49 -8.60
C GLY A 266 -1.15 13.69 -8.24
N LYS A 267 -1.74 14.84 -7.89
CA LYS A 267 -1.04 16.12 -7.63
C LYS A 267 0.09 16.08 -6.60
N GLN A 268 0.06 15.09 -5.69
CA GLN A 268 1.11 14.93 -4.68
C GLN A 268 2.36 14.21 -5.22
N SER A 269 2.27 13.56 -6.38
CA SER A 269 3.38 12.85 -7.03
C SER A 269 4.28 13.83 -7.80
N PHE A 270 4.88 14.81 -7.10
CA PHE A 270 5.65 15.87 -7.77
C PHE A 270 7.05 15.43 -8.25
N GLN A 271 7.50 14.23 -7.90
CA GLN A 271 8.69 13.59 -8.51
C GLN A 271 8.31 12.65 -9.67
N ILE A 272 7.18 12.90 -10.35
CA ILE A 272 6.68 12.04 -11.43
C ILE A 272 7.69 11.77 -12.55
N ALA A 273 8.60 12.70 -12.84
CA ALA A 273 9.66 12.48 -13.82
C ALA A 273 10.61 11.33 -13.41
N MET A 274 10.94 11.22 -12.12
CA MET A 274 11.75 10.10 -11.60
C MET A 274 10.97 8.79 -11.68
N ILE A 275 9.68 8.83 -11.33
CA ILE A 275 8.79 7.65 -11.42
C ILE A 275 8.66 7.19 -12.88
N GLN A 276 8.52 8.12 -13.83
CA GLN A 276 8.47 7.85 -15.26
C GLN A 276 9.76 7.21 -15.78
N ALA A 277 10.92 7.72 -15.35
CA ALA A 277 12.21 7.13 -15.69
C ALA A 277 12.35 5.71 -15.13
N ALA A 278 11.90 5.47 -13.89
CA ALA A 278 11.88 4.14 -13.29
C ALA A 278 10.93 3.18 -14.04
N PHE A 279 9.76 3.65 -14.47
CA PHE A 279 8.86 2.88 -15.33
C PHE A 279 9.52 2.53 -16.66
N LEU A 280 10.23 3.46 -17.30
CA LEU A 280 10.94 3.20 -18.55
C LEU A 280 12.04 2.14 -18.39
N ALA A 281 12.83 2.25 -17.33
CA ALA A 281 13.86 1.26 -17.01
C ALA A 281 13.24 -0.14 -16.83
N SER A 282 12.15 -0.22 -16.07
CA SER A 282 11.44 -1.48 -15.79
C SER A 282 10.79 -2.06 -17.05
N TYR A 283 10.24 -1.22 -17.93
CA TYR A 283 9.77 -1.66 -19.24
C TYR A 283 10.88 -2.29 -20.07
N ASN A 284 12.07 -1.67 -20.09
CA ASN A 284 13.22 -2.19 -20.82
C ASN A 284 13.77 -3.49 -20.23
N GLU A 285 13.83 -3.61 -18.90
CA GLU A 285 14.25 -4.85 -18.22
C GLU A 285 13.30 -6.02 -18.53
N LEU A 286 11.98 -5.77 -18.58
CA LEU A 286 11.01 -6.81 -18.92
C LEU A 286 11.03 -7.24 -20.39
N LEU A 287 11.67 -6.48 -21.30
CA LEU A 287 11.92 -6.91 -22.67
C LEU A 287 12.97 -8.03 -22.74
N SER A 288 13.84 -8.16 -21.74
CA SER A 288 14.87 -9.19 -21.69
C SER A 288 14.38 -10.41 -20.92
N ASP A 289 14.54 -11.61 -21.50
CA ASP A 289 14.10 -12.87 -20.87
C ASP A 289 14.92 -13.27 -19.62
N LYS A 290 15.97 -12.52 -19.28
CA LYS A 290 16.90 -12.87 -18.21
C LYS A 290 16.80 -11.99 -16.97
N GLU A 291 16.03 -10.90 -17.00
CA GLU A 291 16.16 -9.81 -16.01
C GLU A 291 14.87 -9.42 -15.30
N TRP A 292 13.75 -10.13 -15.49
CA TRP A 292 12.48 -9.76 -14.83
C TRP A 292 12.57 -9.70 -13.29
N LEU A 293 13.50 -10.46 -12.68
CA LEU A 293 13.78 -10.39 -11.24
C LEU A 293 14.49 -9.09 -10.83
N ASN A 294 15.30 -8.50 -11.71
CA ASN A 294 15.94 -7.20 -11.45
C ASN A 294 14.87 -6.10 -11.33
N THR A 295 13.75 -6.25 -12.05
CA THR A 295 12.64 -5.30 -11.97
C THR A 295 12.01 -5.23 -10.58
N PHE A 296 11.96 -6.34 -9.83
CA PHE A 296 11.39 -6.36 -8.48
C PHE A 296 12.43 -6.45 -7.34
N ALA A 297 13.72 -6.46 -7.68
CA ALA A 297 14.90 -6.34 -6.82
C ALA A 297 14.66 -6.66 -5.33
N ILE A 298 14.63 -7.95 -4.97
CA ILE A 298 14.46 -8.38 -3.58
C ILE A 298 15.75 -8.10 -2.81
N THR A 299 15.68 -7.28 -1.76
CA THR A 299 16.88 -6.86 -1.03
C THR A 299 17.21 -7.80 0.15
N GLU A 300 18.47 -7.82 0.59
CA GLU A 300 18.89 -8.53 1.81
C GLU A 300 18.22 -7.96 3.08
N ALA A 301 17.66 -6.75 3.01
CA ALA A 301 16.94 -6.11 4.11
C ALA A 301 15.58 -6.78 4.35
N GLU A 302 14.85 -7.12 3.29
CA GLU A 302 13.55 -7.80 3.37
C GLU A 302 13.69 -9.22 3.94
N LEU A 303 14.74 -9.95 3.54
CA LEU A 303 15.06 -11.25 4.11
C LEU A 303 15.28 -11.16 5.64
N LYS A 304 16.03 -10.16 6.10
CA LYS A 304 16.29 -9.92 7.53
C LYS A 304 15.05 -9.48 8.29
N LEU A 305 14.15 -8.72 7.66
CA LEU A 305 12.92 -8.23 8.26
C LEU A 305 11.90 -9.38 8.48
N CYS A 306 11.77 -10.27 7.49
CA CYS A 306 11.03 -11.53 7.64
C CYS A 306 11.60 -12.42 8.76
N GLU A 307 12.93 -12.55 8.86
CA GLU A 307 13.56 -13.31 9.95
C GLU A 307 13.26 -12.73 11.35
N LYS A 308 13.34 -11.40 11.50
CA LYS A 308 13.02 -10.72 12.77
C LYS A 308 11.54 -10.93 13.14
N ARG A 309 10.62 -10.81 12.17
CA ARG A 309 9.19 -11.01 12.41
C ARG A 309 8.83 -12.45 12.77
N ASN A 310 9.41 -13.45 12.10
CA ASN A 310 9.21 -14.86 12.44
C ASN A 310 9.68 -15.19 13.87
N ARG A 311 10.76 -14.56 14.35
CA ARG A 311 11.21 -14.70 15.74
C ARG A 311 10.25 -14.03 16.74
N ALA A 312 9.64 -12.91 16.37
CA ALA A 312 8.68 -12.20 17.21
C ALA A 312 7.29 -12.86 17.28
N MET A 313 6.87 -13.57 16.22
CA MET A 313 5.62 -14.34 16.20
C MET A 313 5.72 -15.72 16.84
N HIS A 314 6.93 -16.24 17.03
CA HIS A 314 7.20 -17.50 17.75
C HIS A 314 8.12 -17.33 18.98
N PRO A 315 7.76 -16.56 20.01
CA PRO A 315 8.40 -16.68 21.30
C PRO A 315 7.68 -17.80 22.08
N PRO A 316 8.39 -18.82 22.61
CA PRO A 316 7.81 -19.81 23.53
C PRO A 316 7.28 -19.24 24.86
N SER A 317 7.14 -17.91 25.03
CA SER A 317 6.86 -17.29 26.33
C SER A 317 6.25 -15.88 26.34
N LEU A 318 5.76 -15.32 25.21
CA LEU A 318 5.23 -13.93 25.19
C LEU A 318 3.71 -13.80 25.17
N VAL A 319 2.98 -14.89 25.39
CA VAL A 319 1.52 -14.84 25.59
C VAL A 319 1.13 -14.24 26.97
N SER A 320 2.08 -13.98 27.88
CA SER A 320 1.77 -13.50 29.24
C SER A 320 2.26 -12.09 29.63
N GLN A 321 2.73 -11.24 28.71
CA GLN A 321 3.28 -9.93 29.08
C GLN A 321 2.32 -8.73 28.91
N TYR A 322 1.02 -8.98 28.76
CA TYR A 322 0.00 -7.92 28.81
C TYR A 322 -1.02 -8.10 29.94
N ASP A 323 -0.91 -9.17 30.75
CA ASP A 323 -1.88 -9.51 31.79
C ASP A 323 -1.36 -9.26 33.23
N ASP A 324 -0.10 -8.85 33.42
CA ASP A 324 0.53 -8.80 34.75
C ASP A 324 0.75 -7.40 35.35
N ASP A 325 0.20 -6.32 34.76
CA ASP A 325 0.29 -4.96 35.33
C ASP A 325 -1.07 -4.42 35.88
N ASP A 326 -2.09 -5.27 36.04
CA ASP A 326 -3.39 -4.93 36.63
C ASP A 326 -3.46 -5.21 38.16
N GLU A 327 -2.35 -5.05 38.90
CA GLU A 327 -2.37 -4.92 40.35
C GLU A 327 -1.62 -3.65 40.80
N GLU A 328 -2.41 -2.60 41.03
CA GLU A 328 -2.12 -1.31 41.68
C GLU A 328 -2.23 -0.08 40.75
N LEU A 329 -3.46 0.45 40.61
CA LEU A 329 -3.82 1.84 40.96
C LEU A 329 -5.33 2.11 40.82
#